data_AF-A0A5D6XWH1-F1
#
_entry.id   AF-A0A5D6XWH1-F1
#
_cell.length_a   1.000
_cell.length_b   1.000
_cell.length_c   1.000
_cell.angle_alpha   90.00
_cell.angle_beta   90.00
_cell.angle_gamma   90.00
#
_symmetry.space_group_name_H-M   'P 1'
#
loop_
_entity.id
_entity.type
_entity.pdbx_description
1 polymer ?
#
loop_
_entity_poly.entity_id
_entity_poly.type
_entity_poly.pdbx_seq_one_letter_code
_entity_poly.pdbx_strand_id
1 'polypeptide(L)'
;MFRPLRAATFSPSTAAVCIGSGRFVRAMLVPVLRAVGADVVVAQTRGRDFADACARASGAYEMDVFRADGSTETEVVEVEAVGSLGDVEGRAAFMELPAQLPGLKYIGFAVTDSGIVKDGQAVVDLAEFVLEATWAGKPADSAPFERYLEAKVHFHNTMVDRLTNHRPGNPLVPSTEPRPRKALVIEDLHAVLDAAAFAAQPGVHIRSRRAELAEDRLLKLCVANAVSSAMVQLMALARVNTTVHCYRDPVVRAYMDLLFETDIVPAVAVRGVSRAAAQQTYDEWMARFHHGHAGLDTFWVAQNTMFKYDVRLFCSIAASASSDPAYRPSALMVFAAAVILRYLTPVEPRPRRVLAPRGEPVFVGAMDPVAAYSYNTAKVSWVYGDSMTADLSSGEYEFTDDAGGYIARHLGAASNAWLGAAAGSDAQRSAGLRVGVAVTAALSTLRDFDLSKDVFVAFAADVADVYVKLLDVRTSASGSSLDVLKDVMHALQSRSATQ
;
A
#
# COMPACT_ATOMS: atom_id res chain seq x y z
N MET A 1 -5.21 1.43 30.55
CA MET A 1 -6.15 2.56 30.80
C MET A 1 -7.14 2.60 29.66
N PHE A 2 -8.44 2.51 29.97
CA PHE A 2 -9.56 2.70 29.04
C PHE A 2 -10.70 3.33 29.82
N ARG A 3 -10.50 4.59 30.23
CA ARG A 3 -11.43 5.37 31.05
C ARG A 3 -11.64 6.73 30.41
N PRO A 4 -12.78 7.39 30.64
CA PRO A 4 -13.03 8.74 30.12
C PRO A 4 -11.92 9.69 30.54
N LEU A 5 -11.41 10.49 29.59
CA LEU A 5 -10.27 11.38 29.81
C LEU A 5 -10.68 12.77 30.31
N ARG A 6 -11.97 13.11 30.21
CA ARG A 6 -12.53 14.43 30.53
C ARG A 6 -13.76 14.39 31.46
N ALA A 7 -14.21 13.19 31.84
CA ALA A 7 -15.40 12.98 32.65
C ALA A 7 -15.20 11.82 33.64
N ALA A 8 -16.15 11.65 34.56
CA ALA A 8 -16.12 10.53 35.52
C ALA A 8 -16.63 9.21 34.90
N THR A 9 -17.53 9.30 33.92
CA THR A 9 -18.17 8.16 33.23
C THR A 9 -18.25 8.45 31.74
N PHE A 10 -18.34 7.39 30.91
CA PHE A 10 -18.50 7.55 29.48
C PHE A 10 -19.78 8.31 29.13
N SER A 11 -19.70 9.20 28.14
CA SER A 11 -20.88 9.87 27.58
C SER A 11 -21.83 8.84 26.96
N PRO A 12 -23.17 9.04 27.01
CA PRO A 12 -24.12 8.23 26.24
C PRO A 12 -23.87 8.23 24.73
N SER A 13 -23.17 9.24 24.21
CA SER A 13 -22.73 9.32 22.80
C SER A 13 -21.46 8.50 22.51
N THR A 14 -20.84 7.87 23.51
CA THR A 14 -19.70 6.96 23.30
C THR A 14 -20.16 5.68 22.64
N ALA A 15 -20.18 5.72 21.31
CA ALA A 15 -20.78 4.69 20.46
C ALA A 15 -19.76 4.04 19.53
N ALA A 16 -18.47 4.39 19.62
CA ALA A 16 -17.45 3.89 18.73
C ALA A 16 -16.18 3.46 19.46
N VAL A 17 -15.62 2.33 19.04
CA VAL A 17 -14.28 1.85 19.43
C VAL A 17 -13.45 1.65 18.17
N CYS A 18 -12.24 2.21 18.12
CA CYS A 18 -11.28 1.98 17.06
C CYS A 18 -10.13 1.11 17.56
N ILE A 19 -9.99 -0.10 17.03
CA ILE A 19 -8.84 -0.99 17.25
C ILE A 19 -7.79 -0.69 16.18
N GLY A 20 -6.67 -0.14 16.63
CA GLY A 20 -5.63 0.45 15.80
C GLY A 20 -5.57 1.96 16.01
N SER A 21 -4.37 2.50 16.16
CA SER A 21 -4.13 3.93 16.38
C SER A 21 -3.27 4.56 15.28
N GLY A 22 -3.14 3.89 14.12
CA GLY A 22 -2.29 4.34 13.02
C GLY A 22 -2.75 5.69 12.43
N ARG A 23 -1.86 6.29 11.63
CA ARG A 23 -2.09 7.60 10.99
C ARG A 23 -3.41 7.69 10.24
N PHE A 24 -3.75 6.65 9.47
CA PHE A 24 -5.03 6.60 8.74
C PHE A 24 -6.25 6.61 9.65
N VAL A 25 -6.22 5.87 10.76
CA VAL A 25 -7.33 5.85 11.74
C VAL A 25 -7.56 7.24 12.31
N ARG A 26 -6.47 7.88 12.73
CA ARG A 26 -6.50 9.23 13.32
C ARG A 26 -6.85 10.31 12.31
N ALA A 27 -6.43 10.15 11.06
CA ALA A 27 -6.68 11.14 10.01
C ALA A 27 -8.01 10.95 9.27
N MET A 28 -8.67 9.79 9.40
CA MET A 28 -9.87 9.48 8.63
C MET A 28 -10.98 8.93 9.53
N LEU A 29 -10.78 7.72 10.07
CA LEU A 29 -11.86 6.97 10.69
C LEU A 29 -12.40 7.64 11.95
N VAL A 30 -11.51 8.11 12.84
CA VAL A 30 -11.91 8.82 14.07
C VAL A 30 -12.65 10.12 13.74
N PRO A 31 -12.14 11.03 12.88
CA PRO A 31 -12.88 12.21 12.46
C PRO A 31 -14.26 11.90 11.84
N VAL A 32 -14.38 10.87 11.00
CA VAL A 32 -15.67 10.49 10.39
C VAL A 32 -16.66 10.01 11.44
N LEU A 33 -16.24 9.14 12.36
CA LEU A 33 -17.10 8.63 13.44
C LEU A 33 -17.59 9.75 14.37
N ARG A 34 -16.71 10.71 14.71
CA ARG A 34 -17.12 11.90 15.46
C ARG A 34 -18.13 12.75 14.70
N ALA A 35 -17.93 12.93 13.40
CA ALA A 35 -18.80 13.77 12.59
C ALA A 35 -20.19 13.16 12.37
N VAL A 36 -20.35 11.85 12.54
CA VAL A 36 -21.66 11.18 12.60
C VAL A 36 -22.23 11.07 14.02
N GLY A 37 -21.64 11.80 14.98
CA GLY A 37 -22.15 11.96 16.35
C GLY A 37 -21.70 10.88 17.35
N ALA A 38 -20.69 10.08 17.03
CA ALA A 38 -20.13 9.09 17.96
C ALA A 38 -18.88 9.63 18.67
N ASP A 39 -18.89 9.62 19.99
CA ASP A 39 -17.65 9.74 20.77
C ASP A 39 -16.86 8.44 20.65
N VAL A 40 -15.54 8.57 20.50
CA VAL A 40 -14.66 7.48 20.06
C VAL A 40 -13.67 7.10 21.15
N VAL A 41 -13.54 5.81 21.42
CA VAL A 41 -12.45 5.21 22.19
C VAL A 41 -11.41 4.63 21.23
N VAL A 42 -10.12 4.87 21.46
CA VAL A 42 -9.04 4.35 20.61
C VAL A 42 -8.18 3.33 21.37
N ALA A 43 -8.04 2.13 20.82
CA ALA A 43 -7.18 1.06 21.33
C ALA A 43 -5.93 0.92 20.44
N GLN A 44 -4.78 1.31 20.96
CA GLN A 44 -3.49 1.11 20.33
C GLN A 44 -3.07 -0.35 20.43
N THR A 45 -2.86 -1.04 19.30
CA THR A 45 -2.63 -2.48 19.29
C THR A 45 -1.25 -2.91 19.78
N ARG A 46 -0.24 -2.03 19.70
CA ARG A 46 1.14 -2.29 20.13
C ARG A 46 1.79 -1.01 20.64
N GLY A 47 2.68 -1.12 21.63
CA GLY A 47 3.33 0.03 22.25
C GLY A 47 2.35 0.94 22.99
N ARG A 48 2.83 2.07 23.50
CA ARG A 48 2.01 2.99 24.33
C ARG A 48 2.19 4.46 24.00
N ASP A 49 3.05 4.78 23.05
CA ASP A 49 3.47 6.15 22.73
C ASP A 49 2.30 7.09 22.41
N PHE A 50 1.40 6.70 21.50
CA PHE A 50 0.22 7.50 21.18
C PHE A 50 -0.78 7.53 22.34
N ALA A 51 -1.08 6.39 22.95
CA ALA A 51 -2.01 6.33 24.08
C ALA A 51 -1.57 7.23 25.24
N ASP A 52 -0.30 7.16 25.64
CA ASP A 52 0.25 7.96 26.72
C ASP A 52 0.30 9.45 26.34
N ALA A 53 0.65 9.79 25.10
CA ALA A 53 0.66 11.17 24.63
C ALA A 53 -0.75 11.80 24.59
N CYS A 54 -1.72 11.06 24.06
CA CYS A 54 -3.11 11.52 23.96
C CYS A 54 -3.76 11.61 25.35
N ALA A 55 -3.46 10.68 26.27
CA ALA A 55 -3.92 10.77 27.65
C ALA A 55 -3.34 11.99 28.38
N ARG A 56 -2.05 12.31 28.18
CA ARG A 56 -1.44 13.55 28.72
C ARG A 56 -2.06 14.82 28.17
N ALA A 57 -2.59 14.76 26.95
CA ALA A 57 -3.31 15.85 26.29
C ALA A 57 -4.84 15.78 26.53
N SER A 58 -5.30 15.11 27.60
CA SER A 58 -6.72 15.00 27.95
C SER A 58 -7.61 14.48 26.80
N GLY A 59 -7.08 13.55 26.02
CA GLY A 59 -7.76 12.94 24.89
C GLY A 59 -7.70 13.73 23.59
N ALA A 60 -6.91 14.80 23.51
CA ALA A 60 -6.69 15.52 22.26
C ALA A 60 -5.44 15.00 21.52
N TYR A 61 -5.46 15.13 20.19
CA TYR A 61 -4.27 15.05 19.35
C TYR A 61 -4.41 15.99 18.16
N GLU A 62 -3.26 16.47 17.67
CA GLU A 62 -3.20 17.31 16.47
C GLU A 62 -3.17 16.44 15.20
N MET A 63 -3.74 16.95 14.13
CA MET A 63 -3.65 16.42 12.77
C MET A 63 -3.36 17.57 11.81
N ASP A 64 -2.37 17.41 10.96
CA ASP A 64 -2.04 18.39 9.91
C ASP A 64 -2.76 18.03 8.60
N VAL A 65 -3.41 19.02 7.98
CA VAL A 65 -4.01 18.93 6.65
C VAL A 65 -3.29 19.89 5.72
N PHE A 66 -2.66 19.35 4.68
CA PHE A 66 -2.02 20.15 3.66
C PHE A 66 -3.06 20.78 2.76
N ARG A 67 -2.97 22.09 2.51
CA ARG A 67 -3.83 22.81 1.58
C ARG A 67 -3.18 22.90 0.20
N ALA A 68 -3.99 23.18 -0.81
CA ALA A 68 -3.54 23.22 -2.20
C ALA A 68 -2.52 24.35 -2.48
N ASP A 69 -2.55 25.41 -1.68
CA ASP A 69 -1.60 26.54 -1.75
C ASP A 69 -0.26 26.26 -1.03
N GLY A 70 -0.11 25.06 -0.45
CA GLY A 70 1.07 24.63 0.26
C GLY A 70 1.12 25.03 1.74
N SER A 71 0.08 25.69 2.25
CA SER A 71 -0.09 25.90 3.69
C SER A 71 -0.48 24.60 4.39
N THR A 72 -0.20 24.53 5.69
CA THR A 72 -0.63 23.44 6.55
C THR A 72 -1.61 24.01 7.56
N GLU A 73 -2.78 23.39 7.67
CA GLU A 73 -3.73 23.64 8.74
C GLU A 73 -3.62 22.52 9.77
N THR A 74 -3.60 22.88 11.04
CA THR A 74 -3.61 21.89 12.12
C THR A 74 -4.99 21.86 12.75
N GLU A 75 -5.64 20.71 12.67
CA GLU A 75 -6.89 20.40 13.35
C GLU A 75 -6.58 19.68 14.67
N VAL A 76 -7.37 19.96 15.71
CA VAL A 76 -7.34 19.21 16.96
C VAL A 76 -8.51 18.25 16.98
N VAL A 77 -8.21 16.96 17.14
CA VAL A 77 -9.20 15.90 17.23
C VAL A 77 -9.20 15.35 18.65
N GLU A 78 -10.39 15.14 19.20
CA GLU A 78 -10.56 14.63 20.57
C GLU A 78 -11.14 13.22 20.54
N VAL A 79 -10.66 12.37 21.43
CA VAL A 79 -11.20 11.04 21.71
C VAL A 79 -11.65 10.99 23.16
N GLU A 80 -12.64 10.16 23.45
CA GLU A 80 -13.22 10.06 24.78
C GLU A 80 -12.33 9.27 25.74
N ALA A 81 -11.74 8.20 25.23
CA ALA A 81 -10.74 7.42 25.94
C ALA A 81 -9.69 6.87 24.98
N VAL A 82 -8.52 6.58 25.52
CA VAL A 82 -7.43 5.94 24.79
C VAL A 82 -6.74 4.93 25.70
N GLY A 83 -6.28 3.83 25.10
CA GLY A 83 -5.55 2.79 25.79
C GLY A 83 -4.66 1.98 24.87
N SER A 84 -3.88 1.08 25.44
CA SER A 84 -3.03 0.15 24.71
C SER A 84 -3.44 -1.29 24.99
N LEU A 85 -3.40 -2.13 23.97
CA LEU A 85 -3.49 -3.59 24.03
C LEU A 85 -2.10 -4.24 24.10
N GLY A 86 -1.03 -3.42 24.06
CA GLY A 86 0.35 -3.89 24.06
C GLY A 86 0.86 -4.45 25.39
N ASP A 87 0.07 -4.34 26.46
CA ASP A 87 0.34 -4.93 27.76
C ASP A 87 -0.91 -5.57 28.38
N VAL A 88 -0.68 -6.48 29.33
CA VAL A 88 -1.73 -7.34 29.92
C VAL A 88 -2.80 -6.52 30.63
N GLU A 89 -2.41 -5.48 31.37
CA GLU A 89 -3.33 -4.63 32.12
C GLU A 89 -4.22 -3.79 31.19
N GLY A 90 -3.61 -3.23 30.14
CA GLY A 90 -4.30 -2.49 29.09
C GLY A 90 -5.31 -3.36 28.36
N ARG A 91 -4.92 -4.58 27.97
CA ARG A 91 -5.82 -5.55 27.36
C ARG A 91 -6.96 -5.96 28.30
N ALA A 92 -6.69 -6.21 29.58
CA ALA A 92 -7.73 -6.53 30.56
C ALA A 92 -8.76 -5.39 30.66
N ALA A 93 -8.29 -4.14 30.79
CA ALA A 93 -9.16 -2.96 30.82
C ALA A 93 -9.95 -2.76 29.52
N PHE A 94 -9.41 -3.18 28.37
CA PHE A 94 -10.13 -3.15 27.09
C PHE A 94 -11.32 -4.10 27.10
N MET A 95 -11.16 -5.31 27.66
CA MET A 95 -12.23 -6.31 27.72
C MET A 95 -13.35 -5.93 28.70
N GLU A 96 -13.11 -4.99 29.61
CA GLU A 96 -14.14 -4.42 30.50
C GLU A 96 -14.97 -3.31 29.85
N LEU A 97 -14.53 -2.75 28.72
CA LEU A 97 -15.21 -1.62 28.07
C LEU A 97 -16.63 -1.93 27.59
N PRO A 98 -16.96 -3.10 27.02
CA PRO A 98 -18.30 -3.32 26.48
C PRO A 98 -19.41 -3.15 27.53
N ALA A 99 -19.15 -3.58 28.77
CA ALA A 99 -20.07 -3.37 29.90
C ALA A 99 -20.26 -1.89 30.27
N GLN A 100 -19.30 -1.02 29.92
CA GLN A 100 -19.31 0.41 30.18
C GLN A 100 -19.87 1.23 29.01
N LEU A 101 -20.07 0.61 27.85
CA LEU A 101 -20.47 1.27 26.60
C LEU A 101 -21.81 0.71 26.08
N PRO A 102 -22.94 0.93 26.79
CA PRO A 102 -24.25 0.41 26.38
C PRO A 102 -24.74 0.98 25.04
N GLY A 103 -24.14 2.08 24.57
CA GLY A 103 -24.42 2.72 23.28
C GLY A 103 -23.47 2.32 22.15
N LEU A 104 -22.59 1.32 22.33
CA LEU A 104 -21.65 0.89 21.31
C LEU A 104 -22.37 0.46 20.01
N LYS A 105 -22.03 1.12 18.91
CA LYS A 105 -22.59 0.88 17.56
C LYS A 105 -21.51 0.52 16.54
N TYR A 106 -20.32 1.09 16.68
CA TYR A 106 -19.27 0.99 15.66
C TYR A 106 -17.99 0.41 16.24
N ILE A 107 -17.44 -0.60 15.57
CA ILE A 107 -16.09 -1.08 15.82
C ILE A 107 -15.26 -0.83 14.56
N GLY A 108 -14.41 0.19 14.61
CA GLY A 108 -13.42 0.47 13.59
C GLY A 108 -12.23 -0.47 13.75
N PHE A 109 -11.99 -1.38 12.80
CA PHE A 109 -10.86 -2.30 12.86
C PHE A 109 -9.83 -1.96 11.78
N ALA A 110 -8.68 -1.44 12.19
CA ALA A 110 -7.66 -0.93 11.28
C ALA A 110 -6.26 -1.33 11.76
N VAL A 111 -5.87 -2.54 11.37
CA VAL A 111 -4.53 -3.10 11.56
C VAL A 111 -3.87 -3.29 10.19
N THR A 112 -2.54 -3.38 10.16
CA THR A 112 -1.82 -3.67 8.90
C THR A 112 -2.16 -5.09 8.41
N ASP A 113 -1.78 -5.44 7.18
CA ASP A 113 -2.02 -6.79 6.61
C ASP A 113 -1.53 -7.90 7.55
N SER A 114 -0.40 -7.68 8.24
CA SER A 114 0.15 -8.60 9.27
C SER A 114 -0.73 -8.76 10.52
N GLY A 115 -1.71 -7.89 10.73
CA GLY A 115 -2.65 -7.91 11.84
C GLY A 115 -3.97 -8.62 11.54
N ILE A 116 -4.29 -8.89 10.26
CA ILE A 116 -5.49 -9.63 9.83
C ILE A 116 -5.12 -11.08 9.45
N VAL A 117 -4.09 -11.63 10.10
CA VAL A 117 -3.73 -13.04 9.95
C VAL A 117 -4.72 -13.87 10.76
N LYS A 118 -5.16 -15.01 10.21
CA LYS A 118 -5.99 -15.97 10.93
C LYS A 118 -5.34 -16.32 12.28
N ASP A 119 -6.12 -16.26 13.35
CA ASP A 119 -5.67 -16.50 14.73
C ASP A 119 -4.62 -15.48 15.25
N GLY A 120 -4.39 -14.37 14.53
CA GLY A 120 -3.54 -13.28 14.98
C GLY A 120 -4.15 -12.55 16.17
N GLN A 121 -3.30 -12.04 17.08
CA GLN A 121 -3.74 -11.44 18.35
C GLN A 121 -4.80 -10.35 18.18
N ALA A 122 -4.71 -9.49 17.16
CA ALA A 122 -5.70 -8.44 16.94
C ALA A 122 -7.08 -8.99 16.55
N VAL A 123 -7.13 -10.10 15.80
CA VAL A 123 -8.38 -10.79 15.46
C VAL A 123 -8.96 -11.48 16.68
N VAL A 124 -8.11 -12.11 17.50
CA VAL A 124 -8.51 -12.70 18.79
C VAL A 124 -9.07 -11.63 19.73
N ASP A 125 -8.40 -10.49 19.85
CA ASP A 125 -8.85 -9.38 20.69
C ASP A 125 -10.19 -8.81 20.21
N LEU A 126 -10.40 -8.69 18.89
CA LEU A 126 -11.70 -8.29 18.34
C LEU A 126 -12.79 -9.31 18.67
N ALA A 127 -12.52 -10.61 18.48
CA ALA A 127 -13.49 -11.66 18.75
C ALA A 127 -13.88 -11.71 20.24
N GLU A 128 -12.90 -11.65 21.15
CA GLU A 128 -13.15 -11.60 22.59
C GLU A 128 -13.90 -10.32 22.99
N PHE A 129 -13.56 -9.17 22.41
CA PHE A 129 -14.26 -7.92 22.69
C PHE A 129 -15.74 -7.96 22.28
N VAL A 130 -16.05 -8.51 21.09
CA VAL A 130 -17.44 -8.69 20.64
C VAL A 130 -18.18 -9.71 21.50
N LEU A 131 -17.49 -10.74 21.98
CA LEU A 131 -18.04 -11.71 22.91
C LEU A 131 -18.44 -11.04 24.24
N GLU A 132 -17.53 -10.29 24.86
CA GLU A 132 -17.77 -9.57 26.12
C GLU A 132 -18.87 -8.50 26.00
N ALA A 133 -19.12 -7.97 24.79
CA ALA A 133 -20.24 -7.05 24.53
C ALA A 133 -21.62 -7.69 24.67
N THR A 134 -21.71 -9.02 24.63
CA THR A 134 -22.99 -9.74 24.67
C THR A 134 -23.06 -10.73 25.83
N TRP A 135 -21.95 -11.34 26.21
CA TRP A 135 -21.85 -12.29 27.32
C TRP A 135 -20.82 -11.78 28.32
N ALA A 136 -21.25 -11.55 29.57
CA ALA A 136 -20.30 -11.38 30.66
C ALA A 136 -19.67 -12.75 30.97
N GLY A 137 -18.47 -12.98 30.44
CA GLY A 137 -17.74 -14.26 30.53
C GLY A 137 -17.89 -15.17 29.30
N LYS A 138 -17.03 -16.20 29.23
CA LYS A 138 -16.94 -17.10 28.07
C LYS A 138 -18.10 -18.10 28.04
N PRO A 139 -18.85 -18.24 26.92
CA PRO A 139 -19.89 -19.25 26.79
C PRO A 139 -19.25 -20.65 26.79
N ALA A 140 -20.02 -21.65 27.23
CA ALA A 140 -19.54 -23.03 27.32
C ALA A 140 -19.29 -23.67 25.94
N ASP A 141 -19.93 -23.17 24.87
CA ASP A 141 -19.75 -23.54 23.48
C ASP A 141 -19.80 -22.31 22.54
N SER A 142 -19.30 -22.45 21.31
CA SER A 142 -19.24 -21.35 20.33
C SER A 142 -20.55 -21.11 19.57
N ALA A 143 -21.46 -22.08 19.55
CA ALA A 143 -22.66 -22.04 18.72
C ALA A 143 -23.61 -20.86 19.03
N PRO A 144 -23.86 -20.47 20.30
CA PRO A 144 -24.63 -19.26 20.61
C PRO A 144 -23.95 -17.98 20.13
N PHE A 145 -22.62 -17.91 20.22
CA PHE A 145 -21.84 -16.76 19.76
C PHE A 145 -21.87 -16.64 18.24
N GLU A 146 -21.67 -17.74 17.51
CA GLU A 146 -21.78 -17.78 16.04
C GLU A 146 -23.15 -17.30 15.56
N ARG A 147 -24.25 -17.77 16.17
CA ARG A 147 -25.60 -17.29 15.85
C ARG A 147 -25.79 -15.80 16.12
N TYR A 148 -25.15 -15.26 17.16
CA TYR A 148 -25.19 -13.83 17.42
C TYR A 148 -24.40 -13.04 16.39
N LEU A 149 -23.20 -13.50 16.03
CA LEU A 149 -22.41 -12.86 14.97
C LEU A 149 -23.22 -12.79 13.67
N GLU A 150 -23.87 -13.90 13.29
CA GLU A 150 -24.72 -13.96 12.09
C GLU A 150 -25.95 -13.03 12.16
N ALA A 151 -26.57 -12.90 13.34
CA ALA A 151 -27.85 -12.20 13.48
C ALA A 151 -27.72 -10.72 13.89
N LYS A 152 -26.60 -10.31 14.48
CA LYS A 152 -26.45 -9.00 15.15
C LYS A 152 -25.20 -8.24 14.77
N VAL A 153 -24.19 -8.89 14.18
CA VAL A 153 -22.94 -8.23 13.81
C VAL A 153 -22.84 -8.09 12.29
N HIS A 154 -22.66 -6.86 11.83
CA HIS A 154 -22.51 -6.56 10.41
C HIS A 154 -21.05 -6.26 10.08
N PHE A 155 -20.45 -7.12 9.25
CA PHE A 155 -19.10 -6.93 8.73
C PHE A 155 -19.15 -6.16 7.41
N HIS A 156 -18.87 -4.87 7.46
CA HIS A 156 -18.90 -4.02 6.28
C HIS A 156 -17.59 -4.11 5.50
N ASN A 157 -17.69 -4.46 4.21
CA ASN A 157 -16.58 -4.28 3.29
C ASN A 157 -16.33 -2.79 3.07
N THR A 158 -15.06 -2.40 2.96
CA THR A 158 -14.69 -1.02 2.68
C THR A 158 -13.71 -0.89 1.51
N MET A 159 -13.65 0.32 0.96
CA MET A 159 -12.53 0.85 0.19
C MET A 159 -12.08 2.13 0.90
N VAL A 160 -10.77 2.24 1.13
CA VAL A 160 -10.16 3.38 1.82
C VAL A 160 -9.07 4.00 0.98
N ASP A 161 -9.03 5.33 0.97
CA ASP A 161 -8.02 6.10 0.26
C ASP A 161 -7.80 7.47 0.93
N ARG A 162 -6.61 7.65 1.51
CA ARG A 162 -6.13 8.97 1.92
C ARG A 162 -4.63 8.90 2.11
N LEU A 163 -3.88 9.79 1.45
CA LEU A 163 -2.44 9.87 1.66
C LEU A 163 -2.19 10.41 3.07
N THR A 164 -1.39 9.66 3.83
CA THR A 164 -1.02 10.03 5.20
C THR A 164 0.49 9.96 5.39
N ASN A 165 1.02 11.01 5.98
CA ASN A 165 2.37 11.12 6.48
C ASN A 165 2.35 11.60 7.94
N HIS A 166 3.45 12.16 8.44
CA HIS A 166 3.55 12.70 9.79
C HIS A 166 4.34 13.99 9.80
N ARG A 167 4.12 14.81 10.84
CA ARG A 167 4.83 16.07 11.00
C ARG A 167 6.33 15.79 11.13
N PRO A 168 7.20 16.50 10.38
CA PRO A 168 8.64 16.38 10.53
C PRO A 168 9.06 16.57 12.00
N GLY A 169 9.84 15.63 12.54
CA GLY A 169 10.27 15.65 13.94
C GLY A 169 9.23 15.23 14.98
N ASN A 170 7.97 15.00 14.59
CA ASN A 170 6.92 14.53 15.50
C ASN A 170 6.00 13.47 14.84
N PRO A 171 6.31 12.16 14.95
CA PRO A 171 5.55 11.08 14.33
C PRO A 171 4.15 10.87 14.93
N LEU A 172 3.85 11.47 16.08
CA LEU A 172 2.54 11.35 16.72
C LEU A 172 1.48 12.22 16.06
N VAL A 173 1.88 13.30 15.38
CA VAL A 173 0.97 14.15 14.61
C VAL A 173 0.87 13.60 13.19
N PRO A 174 -0.25 12.94 12.81
CA PRO A 174 -0.49 12.58 11.42
C PRO A 174 -0.59 13.84 10.57
N SER A 175 -0.05 13.77 9.36
CA SER A 175 -0.25 14.78 8.33
C SER A 175 -0.92 14.14 7.13
N THR A 176 -1.78 14.86 6.42
CA THR A 176 -2.57 14.28 5.34
C THR A 176 -2.95 15.31 4.30
N GLU A 177 -3.24 14.85 3.08
CA GLU A 177 -3.90 15.66 2.05
C GLU A 177 -5.35 16.00 2.44
N PRO A 178 -6.01 16.94 1.73
CA PRO A 178 -7.46 17.12 1.82
C PRO A 178 -8.18 15.81 1.49
N ARG A 179 -9.39 15.60 2.01
CA ARG A 179 -10.13 14.35 1.73
C ARG A 179 -10.34 14.19 0.21
N PRO A 180 -9.89 13.08 -0.40
CA PRO A 180 -10.19 12.81 -1.80
C PRO A 180 -11.69 12.55 -1.98
N ARG A 181 -12.15 12.51 -3.24
CA ARG A 181 -13.57 12.36 -3.56
C ARG A 181 -14.15 11.06 -3.01
N LYS A 182 -13.35 10.00 -2.92
CA LYS A 182 -13.72 8.71 -2.33
C LYS A 182 -12.68 8.30 -1.29
N ALA A 183 -12.74 8.92 -0.12
CA ALA A 183 -11.82 8.66 0.99
C ALA A 183 -12.20 7.41 1.80
N LEU A 184 -13.49 7.20 2.00
CA LEU A 184 -14.05 6.03 2.67
C LEU A 184 -15.33 5.62 1.95
N VAL A 185 -15.33 4.42 1.39
CA VAL A 185 -16.53 3.80 0.84
C VAL A 185 -16.87 2.60 1.71
N ILE A 186 -18.11 2.55 2.19
CA ILE A 186 -18.62 1.48 3.04
C ILE A 186 -19.74 0.76 2.29
N GLU A 187 -19.63 -0.56 2.15
CA GLU A 187 -20.72 -1.40 1.67
C GLU A 187 -21.66 -1.73 2.83
N ASP A 188 -22.88 -1.23 2.75
CA ASP A 188 -23.96 -1.49 3.70
C ASP A 188 -25.14 -2.16 2.99
N LEU A 189 -25.03 -3.48 2.83
CA LEU A 189 -26.06 -4.29 2.17
C LEU A 189 -27.33 -4.47 3.01
N HIS A 190 -27.27 -4.15 4.30
CA HIS A 190 -28.36 -4.35 5.25
C HIS A 190 -29.04 -3.05 5.67
N ALA A 191 -28.56 -1.90 5.17
CA ALA A 191 -29.06 -0.57 5.50
C ALA A 191 -29.10 -0.32 7.03
N VAL A 192 -28.06 -0.77 7.73
CA VAL A 192 -27.95 -0.63 9.20
C VAL A 192 -27.22 0.63 9.63
N LEU A 193 -26.52 1.30 8.70
CA LEU A 193 -25.86 2.57 8.94
C LEU A 193 -26.81 3.74 8.66
N ASP A 194 -26.60 4.86 9.37
CA ASP A 194 -27.22 6.14 9.01
C ASP A 194 -26.55 6.69 7.75
N ALA A 195 -27.02 6.22 6.59
CA ALA A 195 -26.40 6.56 5.32
C ALA A 195 -26.40 8.07 5.04
N ALA A 196 -27.37 8.82 5.55
CA ALA A 196 -27.45 10.26 5.39
C ALA A 196 -26.35 10.96 6.21
N ALA A 197 -26.17 10.58 7.48
CA ALA A 197 -25.12 11.15 8.33
C ALA A 197 -23.71 10.86 7.77
N PHE A 198 -23.47 9.63 7.31
CA PHE A 198 -22.19 9.28 6.69
C PHE A 198 -21.98 9.99 5.36
N ALA A 199 -22.97 10.02 4.45
CA ALA A 199 -22.83 10.67 3.14
C ALA A 199 -22.73 12.20 3.21
N ALA A 200 -23.14 12.82 4.32
CA ALA A 200 -22.90 14.25 4.56
C ALA A 200 -21.41 14.57 4.75
N GLN A 201 -20.57 13.58 5.04
CA GLN A 201 -19.14 13.77 5.21
C GLN A 201 -18.41 13.78 3.86
N PRO A 202 -17.59 14.82 3.56
CA PRO A 202 -16.84 14.86 2.31
C PRO A 202 -15.97 13.62 2.15
N GLY A 203 -16.05 12.99 0.97
CA GLY A 203 -15.28 11.80 0.64
C GLY A 203 -15.86 10.48 1.16
N VAL A 204 -16.98 10.48 1.90
CA VAL A 204 -17.59 9.28 2.46
C VAL A 204 -18.78 8.84 1.61
N HIS A 205 -18.82 7.56 1.23
CA HIS A 205 -19.89 6.99 0.40
C HIS A 205 -20.42 5.71 1.01
N ILE A 206 -21.74 5.55 1.02
CA ILE A 206 -22.39 4.28 1.34
C ILE A 206 -22.83 3.60 0.05
N ARG A 207 -22.48 2.32 -0.12
CA ARG A 207 -22.91 1.47 -1.23
C ARG A 207 -23.88 0.43 -0.73
N SER A 208 -25.07 0.41 -1.32
CA SER A 208 -26.09 -0.58 -1.00
C SER A 208 -26.01 -1.82 -1.90
N ARG A 209 -25.13 -1.83 -2.91
CA ARG A 209 -24.95 -2.95 -3.85
C ARG A 209 -23.49 -3.37 -3.95
N ARG A 210 -23.25 -4.68 -3.98
CA ARG A 210 -21.90 -5.27 -4.10
C ARG A 210 -21.11 -4.79 -5.32
N ALA A 211 -21.79 -4.63 -6.44
CA ALA A 211 -21.16 -4.19 -7.69
C ALA A 211 -20.55 -2.78 -7.58
N GLU A 212 -21.14 -1.89 -6.77
CA GLU A 212 -20.65 -0.51 -6.63
C GLU A 212 -19.32 -0.45 -5.87
N LEU A 213 -19.20 -1.21 -4.76
CA LEU A 213 -17.94 -1.29 -4.04
C LEU A 213 -16.87 -2.02 -4.87
N ALA A 214 -17.26 -3.02 -5.66
CA ALA A 214 -16.34 -3.71 -6.57
C ALA A 214 -15.75 -2.73 -7.60
N GLU A 215 -16.56 -1.86 -8.20
CA GLU A 215 -16.10 -0.79 -9.09
C GLU A 215 -15.16 0.19 -8.36
N ASP A 216 -15.53 0.64 -7.16
CA ASP A 216 -14.70 1.53 -6.34
C ASP A 216 -13.33 0.91 -6.00
N ARG A 217 -13.29 -0.40 -5.71
CA ARG A 217 -12.06 -1.15 -5.46
C ARG A 217 -11.21 -1.28 -6.73
N LEU A 218 -11.82 -1.53 -7.89
CA LEU A 218 -11.11 -1.60 -9.17
C LEU A 218 -10.47 -0.24 -9.51
N LEU A 219 -11.22 0.85 -9.41
CA LEU A 219 -10.70 2.20 -9.63
C LEU A 219 -9.51 2.50 -8.72
N LYS A 220 -9.64 2.23 -7.41
CA LYS A 220 -8.56 2.48 -6.47
C LYS A 220 -7.33 1.59 -6.71
N LEU A 221 -7.52 0.28 -6.84
CA LEU A 221 -6.41 -0.68 -6.92
C LEU A 221 -5.74 -0.71 -8.29
N CYS A 222 -6.54 -0.72 -9.35
CA CYS A 222 -6.06 -0.93 -10.72
C CYS A 222 -5.79 0.37 -11.48
N VAL A 223 -6.24 1.53 -10.98
CA VAL A 223 -5.88 2.84 -11.57
C VAL A 223 -4.90 3.58 -10.65
N ALA A 224 -5.38 4.15 -9.54
CA ALA A 224 -4.57 5.00 -8.66
C ALA A 224 -3.32 4.27 -8.11
N ASN A 225 -3.54 3.11 -7.49
CA ASN A 225 -2.46 2.32 -6.90
C ASN A 225 -1.55 1.67 -7.95
N ALA A 226 -2.08 1.32 -9.13
CA ALA A 226 -1.32 0.69 -10.20
C ALA A 226 -0.27 1.63 -10.79
N VAL A 227 -0.66 2.87 -11.11
CA VAL A 227 0.25 3.92 -11.59
C VAL A 227 1.35 4.18 -10.57
N SER A 228 1.00 4.21 -9.29
CA SER A 228 1.99 4.33 -8.20
C SER A 228 2.99 3.17 -8.21
N SER A 229 2.49 1.93 -8.27
CA SER A 229 3.33 0.73 -8.29
C SER A 229 4.18 0.61 -9.56
N ALA A 230 3.79 1.23 -10.67
CA ALA A 230 4.60 1.26 -11.89
C ALA A 230 5.76 2.26 -11.81
N MET A 231 5.66 3.26 -10.93
CA MET A 231 6.56 4.40 -10.83
C MET A 231 7.52 4.33 -9.65
N VAL A 232 7.07 3.90 -8.47
CA VAL A 232 7.86 4.08 -7.22
C VAL A 232 9.15 3.28 -7.20
N GLN A 233 9.19 2.07 -7.77
CA GLN A 233 10.42 1.28 -7.87
C GLN A 233 11.42 1.92 -8.83
N LEU A 234 10.97 2.50 -9.94
CA LEU A 234 11.81 3.27 -10.85
C LEU A 234 12.42 4.47 -10.13
N MET A 235 11.59 5.24 -9.42
CA MET A 235 12.04 6.40 -8.65
C MET A 235 13.04 6.01 -7.55
N ALA A 236 12.77 4.93 -6.81
CA ALA A 236 13.66 4.44 -5.77
C ALA A 236 15.03 4.02 -6.34
N LEU A 237 15.05 3.28 -7.45
CA LEU A 237 16.28 2.92 -8.16
C LEU A 237 17.02 4.17 -8.67
N ALA A 238 16.30 5.19 -9.15
CA ALA A 238 16.86 6.46 -9.58
C ALA A 238 17.25 7.41 -8.42
N ARG A 239 17.32 6.92 -7.18
CA ARG A 239 17.67 7.69 -5.96
C ARG A 239 16.72 8.85 -5.64
N VAL A 240 15.47 8.75 -6.08
CA VAL A 240 14.42 9.72 -5.78
C VAL A 240 13.60 9.21 -4.60
N ASN A 241 13.72 9.87 -3.44
CA ASN A 241 13.15 9.39 -2.18
C ASN A 241 11.70 9.79 -1.92
N THR A 242 11.10 10.67 -2.75
CA THR A 242 9.72 11.14 -2.56
C THR A 242 8.95 11.15 -3.88
N THR A 243 7.69 10.70 -3.83
CA THR A 243 6.81 10.65 -5.01
C THR A 243 6.52 12.02 -5.59
N VAL A 244 6.64 13.11 -4.81
CA VAL A 244 6.45 14.49 -5.30
C VAL A 244 7.39 14.85 -6.44
N HIS A 245 8.53 14.17 -6.60
CA HIS A 245 9.43 14.46 -7.71
C HIS A 245 8.98 13.85 -9.05
N CYS A 246 7.96 12.99 -9.08
CA CYS A 246 7.51 12.35 -10.32
C CYS A 246 7.03 13.35 -11.37
N TYR A 247 6.41 14.47 -10.96
CA TYR A 247 5.94 15.49 -11.90
C TYR A 247 7.09 16.31 -12.51
N ARG A 248 8.27 16.32 -11.87
CA ARG A 248 9.43 17.09 -12.33
C ARG A 248 10.18 16.39 -13.45
N ASP A 249 9.94 15.10 -13.66
CA ASP A 249 10.54 14.31 -14.73
C ASP A 249 9.50 14.07 -15.85
N PRO A 250 9.63 14.75 -17.00
CA PRO A 250 8.70 14.59 -18.11
C PRO A 250 8.62 13.17 -18.67
N VAL A 251 9.71 12.39 -18.56
CA VAL A 251 9.77 11.01 -19.08
C VAL A 251 8.94 10.10 -18.18
N VAL A 252 9.11 10.22 -16.86
CA VAL A 252 8.32 9.46 -15.88
C VAL A 252 6.83 9.81 -16.01
N ARG A 253 6.51 11.09 -16.20
CA ARG A 253 5.14 11.53 -16.42
C ARG A 253 4.53 10.92 -17.70
N ALA A 254 5.22 11.05 -18.82
CA ALA A 254 4.76 10.50 -20.10
C ALA A 254 4.60 8.97 -20.07
N TYR A 255 5.50 8.27 -19.37
CA TYR A 255 5.39 6.83 -19.13
C TYR A 255 4.09 6.46 -18.40
N MET A 256 3.76 7.19 -17.33
CA MET A 256 2.52 6.94 -16.58
C MET A 256 1.27 7.23 -17.42
N ASP A 257 1.25 8.33 -18.17
CA ASP A 257 0.11 8.69 -19.03
C ASP A 257 -0.10 7.60 -20.10
N LEU A 258 0.98 7.13 -20.76
CA LEU A 258 0.89 6.08 -21.78
C LEU A 258 0.53 4.70 -21.20
N LEU A 259 1.09 4.32 -20.05
CA LEU A 259 0.76 3.05 -19.38
C LEU A 259 -0.72 3.02 -18.99
N PHE A 260 -1.22 4.17 -18.50
CA PHE A 260 -2.62 4.32 -18.18
C PHE A 260 -3.52 4.08 -19.40
N GLU A 261 -3.26 4.78 -20.50
CA GLU A 261 -4.05 4.67 -21.73
C GLU A 261 -3.94 3.29 -22.40
N THR A 262 -2.74 2.70 -22.40
CA THR A 262 -2.45 1.49 -23.20
C THR A 262 -2.83 0.20 -22.48
N ASP A 263 -2.59 0.10 -21.17
CA ASP A 263 -2.78 -1.15 -20.43
C ASP A 263 -3.86 -1.05 -19.36
N ILE A 264 -3.90 0.04 -18.60
CA ILE A 264 -4.79 0.15 -17.42
C ILE A 264 -6.24 0.40 -17.83
N VAL A 265 -6.51 1.40 -18.67
CA VAL A 265 -7.88 1.75 -19.10
C VAL A 265 -8.55 0.57 -19.79
N PRO A 266 -7.94 -0.10 -20.78
CA PRO A 266 -8.56 -1.27 -21.41
C PRO A 266 -8.84 -2.39 -20.40
N ALA A 267 -7.90 -2.65 -19.48
CA ALA A 267 -8.06 -3.71 -18.49
C ALA A 267 -9.18 -3.45 -17.48
N VAL A 268 -9.43 -2.20 -17.07
CA VAL A 268 -10.59 -1.89 -16.22
C VAL A 268 -11.89 -1.85 -17.02
N ALA A 269 -11.83 -1.48 -18.30
CA ALA A 269 -13.00 -1.47 -19.19
C ALA A 269 -13.59 -2.87 -19.42
N VAL A 270 -12.75 -3.89 -19.65
CA VAL A 270 -13.21 -5.29 -19.76
C VAL A 270 -13.83 -5.82 -18.46
N ARG A 271 -13.55 -5.15 -17.33
CA ARG A 271 -14.13 -5.44 -16.01
C ARG A 271 -15.34 -4.56 -15.67
N GLY A 272 -15.90 -3.85 -16.66
CA GLY A 272 -17.13 -3.07 -16.53
C GLY A 272 -16.95 -1.64 -16.01
N VAL A 273 -15.73 -1.16 -15.82
CA VAL A 273 -15.47 0.23 -15.41
C VAL A 273 -15.50 1.14 -16.64
N SER A 274 -16.28 2.23 -16.60
CA SER A 274 -16.29 3.18 -17.71
C SER A 274 -14.96 3.92 -17.86
N ARG A 275 -14.57 4.24 -19.10
CA ARG A 275 -13.37 5.06 -19.37
C ARG A 275 -13.41 6.41 -18.65
N ALA A 276 -14.58 7.04 -18.58
CA ALA A 276 -14.75 8.32 -17.88
C ALA A 276 -14.45 8.19 -16.38
N ALA A 277 -14.91 7.13 -15.72
CA ALA A 277 -14.61 6.87 -14.32
C ALA A 277 -13.11 6.60 -14.10
N ALA A 278 -12.50 5.80 -14.98
CA ALA A 278 -11.06 5.53 -14.93
C ALA A 278 -10.22 6.81 -15.11
N GLN A 279 -10.55 7.63 -16.12
CA GLN A 279 -9.89 8.91 -16.39
C GLN A 279 -9.99 9.85 -15.20
N GLN A 280 -11.20 10.00 -14.65
CA GLN A 280 -11.41 10.88 -13.50
C GLN A 280 -10.59 10.43 -12.28
N THR A 281 -10.50 9.13 -12.02
CA THR A 281 -9.65 8.59 -10.94
C THR A 281 -8.17 8.83 -11.22
N TYR A 282 -7.74 8.68 -12.48
CA TYR A 282 -6.36 8.96 -12.89
C TYR A 282 -6.01 10.43 -12.70
N ASP A 283 -6.83 11.34 -13.20
CA ASP A 283 -6.62 12.79 -13.11
C ASP A 283 -6.57 13.26 -11.64
N GLU A 284 -7.50 12.77 -10.82
CA GLU A 284 -7.52 13.04 -9.37
C GLU A 284 -6.23 12.52 -8.70
N TRP A 285 -5.79 11.31 -9.04
CA TRP A 285 -4.57 10.73 -8.51
C TRP A 285 -3.31 11.52 -8.91
N MET A 286 -3.21 11.90 -10.18
CA MET A 286 -2.08 12.68 -10.69
C MET A 286 -2.05 14.09 -10.10
N ALA A 287 -3.21 14.71 -9.88
CA ALA A 287 -3.31 15.98 -9.17
C ALA A 287 -2.75 15.86 -7.74
N ARG A 288 -3.07 14.79 -7.01
CA ARG A 288 -2.59 14.54 -5.64
C ARG A 288 -1.07 14.50 -5.53
N PHE A 289 -0.36 13.93 -6.51
CA PHE A 289 1.11 14.00 -6.54
C PHE A 289 1.66 15.41 -6.80
N HIS A 290 0.94 16.22 -7.57
CA HIS A 290 1.33 17.60 -7.86
C HIS A 290 1.23 18.50 -6.62
N HIS A 291 0.34 18.19 -5.67
CA HIS A 291 0.11 19.02 -4.47
C HIS A 291 1.28 19.09 -3.47
N GLY A 292 2.48 18.59 -3.79
CA GLY A 292 3.78 18.97 -3.19
C GLY A 292 4.05 18.54 -1.74
N HIS A 293 3.04 18.49 -0.89
CA HIS A 293 3.13 18.25 0.55
C HIS A 293 2.71 16.83 0.95
N ALA A 294 1.95 16.13 0.09
CA ALA A 294 1.54 14.75 0.29
C ALA A 294 2.53 13.71 -0.28
N GLY A 295 3.76 14.14 -0.57
CA GLY A 295 4.83 13.26 -1.07
C GLY A 295 5.06 12.09 -0.12
N LEU A 296 4.98 10.88 -0.68
CA LEU A 296 5.24 9.66 0.04
C LEU A 296 6.68 9.22 -0.17
N ASP A 297 7.26 8.62 0.85
CA ASP A 297 8.56 7.99 0.76
C ASP A 297 8.52 6.83 -0.25
N THR A 298 9.35 6.88 -1.30
CA THR A 298 9.31 5.91 -2.41
C THR A 298 9.65 4.49 -1.95
N PHE A 299 10.56 4.34 -0.99
CA PHE A 299 10.96 3.05 -0.45
C PHE A 299 9.88 2.46 0.46
N TRP A 300 9.23 3.29 1.26
CA TRP A 300 8.06 2.87 2.05
C TRP A 300 6.90 2.43 1.14
N VAL A 301 6.61 3.18 0.07
CA VAL A 301 5.55 2.80 -0.88
C VAL A 301 5.93 1.54 -1.66
N ALA A 302 7.22 1.30 -1.92
CA ALA A 302 7.71 0.13 -2.63
C ALA A 302 7.59 -1.19 -1.85
N GLN A 303 7.45 -1.17 -0.51
CA GLN A 303 7.30 -2.38 0.32
C GLN A 303 6.12 -3.26 -0.10
N ASN A 304 6.12 -4.53 0.28
CA ASN A 304 5.13 -5.52 -0.16
C ASN A 304 5.06 -5.61 -1.70
N THR A 305 6.23 -5.57 -2.35
CA THR A 305 6.36 -5.28 -3.79
C THR A 305 5.58 -6.27 -4.65
N MET A 306 5.77 -7.57 -4.45
CA MET A 306 5.16 -8.59 -5.31
C MET A 306 3.65 -8.72 -5.06
N PHE A 307 3.22 -8.61 -3.80
CA PHE A 307 1.81 -8.54 -3.47
C PHE A 307 1.13 -7.34 -4.15
N LYS A 308 1.75 -6.16 -4.07
CA LYS A 308 1.24 -4.95 -4.73
C LYS A 308 1.25 -5.09 -6.26
N TYR A 309 2.28 -5.72 -6.83
CA TYR A 309 2.31 -5.99 -8.26
C TYR A 309 1.14 -6.87 -8.70
N ASP A 310 0.91 -7.99 -7.99
CA ASP A 310 -0.19 -8.93 -8.23
C ASP A 310 -1.55 -8.22 -8.28
N VAL A 311 -1.90 -7.52 -7.20
CA VAL A 311 -3.26 -6.97 -7.01
C VAL A 311 -3.51 -5.64 -7.71
N ARG A 312 -2.48 -4.96 -8.23
CA ARG A 312 -2.61 -3.61 -8.84
C ARG A 312 -2.29 -3.57 -10.34
N LEU A 313 -1.25 -4.26 -10.78
CA LEU A 313 -0.76 -4.20 -12.16
C LEU A 313 -0.97 -5.52 -12.90
N PHE A 314 -0.51 -6.63 -12.33
CA PHE A 314 -0.60 -7.94 -12.99
C PHE A 314 -2.06 -8.37 -13.17
N CYS A 315 -2.95 -8.04 -12.23
CA CYS A 315 -4.39 -8.29 -12.39
C CYS A 315 -4.99 -7.64 -13.66
N SER A 316 -4.39 -6.56 -14.18
CA SER A 316 -4.79 -5.96 -15.46
C SER A 316 -4.38 -6.83 -16.64
N ILE A 317 -3.17 -7.41 -16.61
CA ILE A 317 -2.71 -8.39 -17.62
C ILE A 317 -3.64 -9.61 -17.60
N ALA A 318 -3.88 -10.18 -16.41
CA ALA A 318 -4.70 -11.38 -16.26
C ALA A 318 -6.14 -11.17 -16.76
N ALA A 319 -6.75 -10.02 -16.44
CA ALA A 319 -8.10 -9.67 -16.90
C ALA A 319 -8.17 -9.53 -18.42
N SER A 320 -7.22 -8.82 -19.03
CA SER A 320 -7.17 -8.61 -20.49
C SER A 320 -6.89 -9.91 -21.24
N ALA A 321 -5.91 -10.70 -20.79
CA ALA A 321 -5.58 -11.99 -21.38
C ALA A 321 -6.75 -13.01 -21.30
N SER A 322 -7.57 -12.92 -20.26
CA SER A 322 -8.78 -13.76 -20.13
C SER A 322 -9.93 -13.29 -21.02
N SER A 323 -9.96 -12.01 -21.39
CA SER A 323 -11.03 -11.40 -22.19
C SER A 323 -10.73 -11.41 -23.69
N ASP A 324 -9.44 -11.36 -24.07
CA ASP A 324 -8.98 -11.31 -25.45
C ASP A 324 -7.76 -12.23 -25.66
N PRO A 325 -7.88 -13.33 -26.42
CA PRO A 325 -6.76 -14.23 -26.75
C PRO A 325 -5.62 -13.55 -27.53
N ALA A 326 -5.92 -12.48 -28.28
CA ALA A 326 -4.95 -11.72 -29.04
C ALA A 326 -4.22 -10.66 -28.18
N TYR A 327 -4.68 -10.43 -26.95
CA TYR A 327 -4.07 -9.45 -26.05
C TYR A 327 -2.58 -9.73 -25.84
N ARG A 328 -1.78 -8.67 -25.89
CA ARG A 328 -0.37 -8.68 -25.50
C ARG A 328 -0.11 -7.47 -24.60
N PRO A 329 0.54 -7.65 -23.44
CA PRO A 329 0.96 -6.52 -22.61
C PRO A 329 1.83 -5.56 -23.41
N SER A 330 1.71 -4.26 -23.16
CA SER A 330 2.55 -3.29 -23.83
C SER A 330 4.00 -3.36 -23.34
N ALA A 331 4.91 -2.74 -24.09
CA ALA A 331 6.30 -2.57 -23.66
C ALA A 331 6.42 -1.76 -22.34
N LEU A 332 5.41 -0.93 -22.02
CA LEU A 332 5.37 -0.13 -20.78
C LEU A 332 5.06 -1.04 -19.58
N MET A 333 4.11 -1.97 -19.74
CA MET A 333 3.78 -2.96 -18.72
C MET A 333 4.94 -3.96 -18.51
N VAL A 334 5.60 -4.37 -19.60
CA VAL A 334 6.84 -5.18 -19.54
C VAL A 334 7.93 -4.43 -18.75
N PHE A 335 8.14 -3.15 -19.05
CA PHE A 335 9.10 -2.32 -18.32
C PHE A 335 8.75 -2.20 -16.84
N ALA A 336 7.49 -1.97 -16.49
CA ALA A 336 7.02 -1.91 -15.10
C ALA A 336 7.40 -3.18 -14.32
N ALA A 337 7.12 -4.35 -14.89
CA ALA A 337 7.45 -5.64 -14.29
C ALA A 337 8.97 -5.83 -14.16
N ALA A 338 9.75 -5.50 -15.20
CA ALA A 338 11.20 -5.62 -15.17
C ALA A 338 11.84 -4.72 -14.10
N VAL A 339 11.36 -3.49 -13.94
CA VAL A 339 11.81 -2.55 -12.89
C VAL A 339 11.49 -3.08 -11.50
N ILE A 340 10.30 -3.67 -11.31
CA ILE A 340 9.91 -4.31 -10.05
C ILE A 340 10.89 -5.45 -9.70
N LEU A 341 11.21 -6.32 -10.66
CA LEU A 341 12.18 -7.40 -10.43
C LEU A 341 13.59 -6.85 -10.18
N ARG A 342 13.99 -5.79 -10.88
CA ARG A 342 15.27 -5.10 -10.65
C ARG A 342 15.37 -4.52 -9.24
N TYR A 343 14.28 -3.99 -8.70
CA TYR A 343 14.20 -3.52 -7.32
C TYR A 343 14.34 -4.67 -6.32
N LEU A 344 13.83 -5.86 -6.64
CA LEU A 344 13.94 -7.07 -5.81
C LEU A 344 15.22 -7.88 -6.04
N THR A 345 16.19 -7.33 -6.77
CA THR A 345 17.45 -8.00 -7.06
C THR A 345 18.50 -7.62 -6.03
N PRO A 346 18.97 -8.57 -5.20
CA PRO A 346 19.92 -8.23 -4.17
C PRO A 346 21.34 -8.08 -4.74
N VAL A 347 22.16 -7.30 -4.03
CA VAL A 347 23.59 -7.20 -4.32
C VAL A 347 24.34 -8.46 -3.93
N GLU A 348 23.84 -9.15 -2.90
CA GLU A 348 24.38 -10.41 -2.38
C GLU A 348 23.28 -11.49 -2.31
N PRO A 349 23.61 -12.77 -2.55
CA PRO A 349 22.60 -13.84 -2.51
C PRO A 349 22.04 -14.13 -1.10
N ARG A 350 22.72 -13.67 -0.05
CA ARG A 350 22.37 -13.95 1.34
C ARG A 350 21.61 -12.78 1.94
N PRO A 351 20.59 -13.03 2.77
CA PRO A 351 19.92 -11.97 3.49
C PRO A 351 20.86 -11.36 4.54
N ARG A 352 20.73 -10.05 4.74
CA ARG A 352 21.46 -9.28 5.76
C ARG A 352 20.95 -9.59 7.17
N ARG A 353 19.64 -9.76 7.30
CA ARG A 353 18.95 -10.05 8.58
C ARG A 353 17.57 -10.65 8.34
N VAL A 354 16.86 -10.95 9.43
CA VAL A 354 15.48 -11.45 9.41
C VAL A 354 14.60 -10.55 10.26
N LEU A 355 13.40 -10.21 9.78
CA LEU A 355 12.42 -9.43 10.54
C LEU A 355 11.71 -10.32 11.56
N ALA A 356 11.98 -10.10 12.84
CA ALA A 356 11.11 -10.61 13.90
C ALA A 356 9.83 -9.73 13.99
N PRO A 357 8.62 -10.29 14.16
CA PRO A 357 8.28 -11.71 14.36
C PRO A 357 7.93 -12.48 13.07
N ARG A 358 7.96 -11.85 11.88
CA ARG A 358 7.48 -12.46 10.62
C ARG A 358 8.39 -13.55 10.07
N GLY A 359 9.64 -13.61 10.51
CA GLY A 359 10.63 -14.55 9.96
C GLY A 359 11.04 -14.22 8.52
N GLU A 360 10.71 -13.03 8.02
CA GLU A 360 10.98 -12.63 6.65
C GLU A 360 12.45 -12.20 6.47
N PRO A 361 13.18 -12.77 5.50
CA PRO A 361 14.55 -12.36 5.20
C PRO A 361 14.61 -10.97 4.57
N VAL A 362 15.51 -10.14 5.07
CA VAL A 362 15.82 -8.80 4.54
C VAL A 362 17.07 -8.90 3.69
N PHE A 363 16.98 -8.47 2.44
CA PHE A 363 18.09 -8.39 1.50
C PHE A 363 18.54 -6.94 1.29
N VAL A 364 19.71 -6.76 0.70
CA VAL A 364 20.23 -5.44 0.30
C VAL A 364 20.19 -5.34 -1.23
N GLY A 365 19.55 -4.31 -1.76
CA GLY A 365 19.55 -3.94 -3.17
C GLY A 365 20.48 -2.77 -3.46
N ALA A 366 20.70 -2.50 -4.75
CA ALA A 366 21.48 -1.36 -5.22
C ALA A 366 20.66 -0.48 -6.16
N MET A 367 20.60 0.81 -5.83
CA MET A 367 20.14 1.90 -6.66
C MET A 367 21.09 2.11 -7.86
N ASP A 368 20.63 2.87 -8.84
CA ASP A 368 21.43 3.19 -10.01
C ASP A 368 22.63 4.08 -9.64
N PRO A 369 23.72 4.01 -10.42
CA PRO A 369 24.85 4.94 -10.34
C PRO A 369 24.42 6.40 -10.46
N VAL A 370 25.08 7.31 -9.73
CA VAL A 370 24.77 8.75 -9.78
C VAL A 370 25.36 9.35 -11.06
N ALA A 371 24.56 9.49 -12.11
CA ALA A 371 24.87 10.41 -13.21
C ALA A 371 24.29 11.79 -12.88
N ALA A 372 25.04 12.66 -12.19
CA ALA A 372 24.81 14.11 -12.07
C ALA A 372 23.38 14.64 -11.77
N TYR A 373 22.43 13.84 -11.29
CA TYR A 373 21.12 14.35 -10.88
C TYR A 373 21.22 15.00 -9.49
N SER A 374 21.10 16.32 -9.47
CA SER A 374 21.18 17.16 -8.27
C SER A 374 19.86 17.19 -7.49
N TYR A 375 19.29 16.04 -7.13
CA TYR A 375 18.25 16.04 -6.10
C TYR A 375 18.93 16.22 -4.74
N ASN A 376 19.04 17.47 -4.31
CA ASN A 376 19.73 17.95 -3.10
C ASN A 376 19.46 17.04 -1.87
N THR A 377 20.45 16.23 -1.49
CA THR A 377 20.33 15.13 -0.51
C THR A 377 20.68 15.58 0.91
N ALA A 378 19.85 16.42 1.53
CA ALA A 378 19.98 16.67 2.97
C ALA A 378 19.74 15.39 3.82
N LYS A 379 18.99 14.42 3.28
CA LYS A 379 18.90 13.05 3.82
C LYS A 379 19.82 12.12 3.04
N VAL A 380 20.89 11.69 3.70
CA VAL A 380 21.82 10.69 3.15
C VAL A 380 21.34 9.28 3.44
N SER A 381 20.88 9.01 4.66
CA SER A 381 20.34 7.71 5.09
C SER A 381 19.12 7.88 5.99
N TRP A 382 18.17 6.95 5.94
CA TRP A 382 17.01 6.95 6.82
C TRP A 382 16.39 5.55 6.99
N VAL A 383 15.56 5.43 8.03
CA VAL A 383 14.74 4.26 8.31
C VAL A 383 13.35 4.47 7.71
N TYR A 384 12.86 3.47 6.99
CA TYR A 384 11.48 3.35 6.53
C TYR A 384 10.88 2.02 7.03
N GLY A 385 9.66 1.70 6.61
CA GLY A 385 8.78 0.69 7.23
C GLY A 385 9.47 -0.61 7.70
N ASP A 386 8.96 -1.19 8.79
CA ASP A 386 9.53 -2.38 9.43
C ASP A 386 11.04 -2.27 9.76
N SER A 387 11.51 -1.04 10.05
CA SER A 387 12.89 -0.70 10.40
C SER A 387 13.92 -0.90 9.30
N MET A 388 13.50 -1.04 8.04
CA MET A 388 14.39 -1.12 6.89
C MET A 388 15.09 0.21 6.60
N THR A 389 16.28 0.19 6.00
CA THR A 389 17.06 1.40 5.73
C THR A 389 17.31 1.63 4.24
N ALA A 390 17.49 2.89 3.86
CA ALA A 390 17.99 3.31 2.55
C ALA A 390 19.08 4.36 2.75
N ASP A 391 20.05 4.37 1.84
CA ASP A 391 21.13 5.33 1.81
C ASP A 391 21.38 5.82 0.37
N LEU A 392 21.11 7.10 0.11
CA LEU A 392 21.30 7.72 -1.20
C LEU A 392 22.76 7.96 -1.54
N SER A 393 23.68 7.97 -0.56
CA SER A 393 25.12 8.12 -0.83
C SER A 393 25.73 6.81 -1.31
N SER A 394 25.54 5.72 -0.57
CA SER A 394 26.01 4.41 -0.99
C SER A 394 25.19 3.86 -2.16
N GLY A 395 23.90 4.25 -2.24
CA GLY A 395 22.94 3.66 -3.16
C GLY A 395 22.40 2.31 -2.68
N GLU A 396 22.61 1.95 -1.41
CA GLU A 396 22.08 0.71 -0.84
C GLU A 396 20.69 0.93 -0.24
N TYR A 397 19.85 -0.09 -0.33
CA TYR A 397 18.57 -0.15 0.38
C TYR A 397 18.22 -1.57 0.81
N GLU A 398 17.45 -1.70 1.89
CA GLU A 398 16.96 -2.97 2.39
C GLU A 398 15.57 -3.31 1.86
N PHE A 399 15.29 -4.57 1.51
CA PHE A 399 13.94 -4.97 1.08
C PHE A 399 13.60 -6.41 1.49
N THR A 400 12.30 -6.69 1.55
CA THR A 400 11.72 -8.04 1.56
C THR A 400 11.13 -8.34 0.20
N ASP A 401 11.08 -9.62 -0.18
CA ASP A 401 10.45 -10.05 -1.43
C ASP A 401 9.04 -10.64 -1.23
N ASP A 402 8.57 -10.66 0.02
CA ASP A 402 7.28 -11.20 0.46
C ASP A 402 7.05 -12.68 0.10
N ALA A 403 8.13 -13.38 -0.25
CA ALA A 403 8.13 -14.76 -0.72
C ALA A 403 9.16 -15.60 0.04
N GLY A 404 9.46 -15.23 1.30
CA GLY A 404 10.44 -15.94 2.14
C GLY A 404 11.87 -15.94 1.56
N GLY A 405 12.20 -14.93 0.75
CA GLY A 405 13.47 -14.83 0.03
C GLY A 405 13.56 -15.71 -1.22
N TYR A 406 12.46 -16.34 -1.65
CA TYR A 406 12.45 -17.16 -2.86
C TYR A 406 12.84 -16.34 -4.08
N ILE A 407 12.20 -15.19 -4.30
CA ILE A 407 12.39 -14.36 -5.50
C ILE A 407 13.78 -13.71 -5.45
N ALA A 408 14.14 -13.10 -4.32
CA ALA A 408 15.43 -12.41 -4.18
C ALA A 408 16.61 -13.35 -4.44
N ARG A 409 16.56 -14.60 -3.96
CA ARG A 409 17.64 -15.58 -4.19
C ARG A 409 17.76 -15.98 -5.66
N HIS A 410 16.63 -16.23 -6.35
CA HIS A 410 16.65 -16.61 -7.78
C HIS A 410 17.18 -15.46 -8.64
N LEU A 411 16.66 -14.24 -8.43
CA LEU A 411 17.10 -13.05 -9.14
C LEU A 411 18.57 -12.73 -8.85
N GLY A 412 19.01 -12.79 -7.59
CA GLY A 412 20.39 -12.54 -7.20
C GLY A 412 21.37 -13.54 -7.81
N ALA A 413 21.04 -14.84 -7.80
CA ALA A 413 21.87 -15.87 -8.41
C ALA A 413 21.99 -15.69 -9.94
N ALA A 414 20.88 -15.38 -10.61
CA ALA A 414 20.87 -15.13 -12.05
C ALA A 414 21.62 -13.84 -12.42
N SER A 415 21.40 -12.75 -11.66
CA SER A 415 22.08 -11.47 -11.85
C SER A 415 23.60 -11.62 -11.70
N ASN A 416 24.07 -12.34 -10.68
CA ASN A 416 25.52 -12.53 -10.49
C ASN A 416 26.15 -13.36 -11.61
N ALA A 417 25.44 -14.37 -12.12
CA ALA A 417 25.89 -15.14 -13.26
C ALA A 417 25.98 -14.27 -14.53
N TRP A 418 25.01 -13.38 -14.74
CA TRP A 418 24.99 -12.46 -15.88
C TRP A 418 26.11 -11.43 -15.82
N LEU A 419 26.21 -10.70 -14.70
CA LEU A 419 27.20 -9.63 -14.53
C LEU A 419 28.63 -10.15 -14.47
N GLY A 420 28.83 -11.42 -14.07
CA GLY A 420 30.14 -12.07 -14.08
C GLY A 420 30.54 -12.68 -15.42
N ALA A 421 29.64 -12.73 -16.41
CA ALA A 421 29.92 -13.34 -17.71
C ALA A 421 30.55 -12.33 -18.68
N ALA A 422 31.57 -12.75 -19.43
CA ALA A 422 32.18 -11.92 -20.47
C ALA A 422 31.20 -11.69 -21.63
N ALA A 423 31.13 -10.45 -22.13
CA ALA A 423 30.26 -10.08 -23.24
C ALA A 423 30.52 -10.95 -24.49
N GLY A 424 29.46 -11.44 -25.14
CA GLY A 424 29.51 -12.29 -26.32
C GLY A 424 29.88 -13.75 -26.08
N SER A 425 30.10 -14.17 -24.83
CA SER A 425 30.54 -15.54 -24.50
C SER A 425 29.39 -16.55 -24.35
N ASP A 426 29.71 -17.85 -24.43
CA ASP A 426 28.79 -18.94 -24.07
C ASP A 426 28.31 -18.88 -22.62
N ALA A 427 29.15 -18.34 -21.73
CA ALA A 427 28.79 -18.10 -20.36
C ALA A 427 27.68 -17.04 -20.26
N GLN A 428 27.75 -15.97 -21.07
CA GLN A 428 26.70 -14.94 -21.10
C GLN A 428 25.39 -15.50 -21.67
N ARG A 429 25.44 -16.31 -22.73
CA ARG A 429 24.25 -17.01 -23.25
C ARG A 429 23.60 -17.90 -22.19
N SER A 430 24.41 -18.69 -21.48
CA SER A 430 23.95 -19.56 -20.39
C SER A 430 23.39 -18.76 -19.22
N ALA A 431 23.99 -17.61 -18.90
CA ALA A 431 23.49 -16.70 -17.87
C ALA A 431 22.15 -16.06 -18.27
N GLY A 432 21.98 -15.70 -19.55
CA GLY A 432 20.71 -15.19 -20.07
C GLY A 432 19.56 -16.18 -19.90
N LEU A 433 19.81 -17.48 -20.15
CA LEU A 433 18.82 -18.53 -19.86
C LEU A 433 18.46 -18.60 -18.37
N ARG A 434 19.45 -18.47 -17.48
CA ARG A 434 19.20 -18.42 -16.02
C ARG A 434 18.39 -17.20 -15.62
N VAL A 435 18.60 -16.06 -16.27
CA VAL A 435 17.78 -14.85 -16.08
C VAL A 435 16.34 -15.12 -16.48
N GLY A 436 16.10 -15.70 -17.67
CA GLY A 436 14.76 -16.08 -18.11
C GLY A 436 14.05 -17.02 -17.12
N VAL A 437 14.75 -18.03 -16.60
CA VAL A 437 14.22 -18.94 -15.58
C VAL A 437 13.89 -18.20 -14.27
N ALA A 438 14.78 -17.32 -13.80
CA ALA A 438 14.56 -16.58 -12.54
C ALA A 438 13.40 -15.59 -12.65
N VAL A 439 13.28 -14.88 -13.77
CA VAL A 439 12.15 -13.99 -14.06
C VAL A 439 10.85 -14.78 -14.12
N THR A 440 10.83 -15.91 -14.84
CA THR A 440 9.66 -16.77 -14.93
C THR A 440 9.27 -17.32 -13.55
N ALA A 441 10.24 -17.74 -12.73
CA ALA A 441 10.00 -18.23 -11.38
C ALA A 441 9.40 -17.14 -10.47
N ALA A 442 9.87 -15.90 -10.59
CA ALA A 442 9.31 -14.76 -9.87
C ALA A 442 7.88 -14.43 -10.32
N LEU A 443 7.61 -14.42 -11.63
CA LEU A 443 6.26 -14.17 -12.15
C LEU A 443 5.28 -15.31 -11.82
N SER A 444 5.77 -16.55 -11.68
CA SER A 444 4.97 -17.70 -11.29
C SER A 444 4.47 -17.66 -9.84
N THR A 445 4.91 -16.69 -9.02
CA THR A 445 4.34 -16.48 -7.68
C THR A 445 3.03 -15.68 -7.72
N LEU A 446 2.63 -15.14 -8.88
CA LEU A 446 1.43 -14.36 -9.07
C LEU A 446 0.23 -15.28 -9.32
N ARG A 447 -0.94 -14.93 -8.79
CA ARG A 447 -2.09 -15.87 -8.68
C ARG A 447 -2.57 -16.43 -10.02
N ASP A 448 -2.51 -15.61 -11.06
CA ASP A 448 -3.10 -15.90 -12.38
C ASP A 448 -2.03 -16.01 -13.50
N PHE A 449 -0.76 -16.17 -13.14
CA PHE A 449 0.31 -16.37 -14.11
C PHE A 449 0.35 -17.84 -14.56
N ASP A 450 0.11 -18.07 -15.85
CA ASP A 450 -0.13 -19.42 -16.39
C ASP A 450 0.74 -19.71 -17.62
N LEU A 451 1.80 -20.50 -17.43
CA LEU A 451 2.71 -20.88 -18.51
C LEU A 451 2.10 -21.77 -19.60
N SER A 452 0.86 -22.25 -19.41
CA SER A 452 0.14 -22.93 -20.49
C SER A 452 -0.41 -21.97 -21.55
N LYS A 453 -0.40 -20.65 -21.29
CA LYS A 453 -0.86 -19.62 -22.23
C LYS A 453 0.32 -18.87 -22.84
N ASP A 454 0.37 -18.82 -24.16
CA ASP A 454 1.43 -18.17 -24.93
C ASP A 454 1.65 -16.70 -24.54
N VAL A 455 0.59 -15.98 -24.17
CA VAL A 455 0.67 -14.58 -23.73
C VAL A 455 1.56 -14.41 -22.50
N PHE A 456 1.53 -15.34 -21.54
CA PHE A 456 2.32 -15.25 -20.32
C PHE A 456 3.76 -15.73 -20.55
N VAL A 457 3.96 -16.71 -21.44
CA VAL A 457 5.30 -17.13 -21.87
C VAL A 457 6.02 -15.99 -22.60
N ALA A 458 5.34 -15.36 -23.57
CA ALA A 458 5.88 -14.21 -24.30
C ALA A 458 6.15 -13.03 -23.35
N PHE A 459 5.22 -12.72 -22.45
CA PHE A 459 5.40 -11.67 -21.46
C PHE A 459 6.63 -11.91 -20.57
N ALA A 460 6.83 -13.13 -20.06
CA ALA A 460 8.01 -13.43 -19.24
C ALA A 460 9.32 -13.29 -20.01
N ALA A 461 9.34 -13.67 -21.30
CA ALA A 461 10.50 -13.48 -22.16
C ALA A 461 10.81 -11.99 -22.37
N ASP A 462 9.80 -11.19 -22.71
CA ASP A 462 9.96 -9.74 -22.89
C ASP A 462 10.43 -9.05 -21.59
N VAL A 463 9.91 -9.48 -20.43
CA VAL A 463 10.34 -8.98 -19.11
C VAL A 463 11.79 -9.35 -18.85
N ALA A 464 12.22 -10.57 -19.18
CA ALA A 464 13.61 -10.98 -19.02
C ALA A 464 14.56 -10.14 -19.88
N ASP A 465 14.19 -9.85 -21.12
CA ASP A 465 14.99 -9.02 -22.03
C ASP A 465 15.16 -7.58 -21.51
N VAL A 466 14.09 -6.97 -20.99
CA VAL A 466 14.17 -5.63 -20.39
C VAL A 466 14.93 -5.66 -19.06
N TYR A 467 14.73 -6.71 -18.26
CA TYR A 467 15.42 -6.88 -16.99
C TYR A 467 16.95 -7.00 -17.16
N VAL A 468 17.43 -7.70 -18.19
CA VAL A 468 18.85 -7.74 -18.55
C VAL A 468 19.41 -6.34 -18.80
N LYS A 469 18.71 -5.50 -19.56
CA LYS A 469 19.12 -4.11 -19.82
C LYS A 469 19.24 -3.30 -18.52
N LEU A 470 18.32 -3.52 -17.58
CA LEU A 470 18.35 -2.88 -16.26
C LEU A 470 19.50 -3.40 -15.36
N LEU A 471 19.95 -4.64 -15.56
CA LEU A 471 21.14 -5.16 -14.90
C LEU A 471 22.42 -4.53 -15.47
N ASP A 472 22.51 -4.38 -16.79
CA ASP A 472 23.69 -3.78 -17.44
C ASP A 472 23.87 -2.31 -17.06
N VAL A 473 22.76 -1.59 -16.91
CA VAL A 473 22.76 -0.21 -16.39
C VAL A 473 23.40 -0.10 -15.01
N ARG A 474 23.16 -1.09 -14.12
CA ARG A 474 23.68 -1.09 -12.75
C ARG A 474 25.22 -1.05 -12.70
N THR A 475 25.89 -1.64 -13.69
CA THR A 475 27.35 -1.71 -13.76
C THR A 475 27.97 -0.63 -14.65
N SER A 476 27.15 0.10 -15.40
CA SER A 476 27.59 1.28 -16.16
C SER A 476 28.04 2.39 -15.21
N ALA A 477 29.08 3.15 -15.57
CA ALA A 477 29.54 4.29 -14.76
C ALA A 477 28.50 5.42 -14.68
N SER A 478 27.52 5.47 -15.59
CA SER A 478 26.56 6.57 -15.70
C SER A 478 25.15 6.15 -16.15
N GLY A 479 24.88 4.86 -16.29
CA GLY A 479 23.56 4.40 -16.73
C GLY A 479 22.50 4.57 -15.65
N SER A 480 21.26 4.83 -16.06
CA SER A 480 20.08 4.78 -15.19
C SER A 480 18.95 3.94 -15.78
N SER A 481 18.11 3.38 -14.91
CA SER A 481 16.84 2.74 -15.27
C SER A 481 15.93 3.71 -16.04
N LEU A 482 16.11 5.02 -15.84
CA LEU A 482 15.46 6.06 -16.64
C LEU A 482 15.91 6.07 -18.11
N ASP A 483 17.15 5.68 -18.40
CA ASP A 483 17.63 5.60 -19.78
C ASP A 483 17.01 4.41 -20.51
N VAL A 484 16.85 3.26 -19.83
CA VAL A 484 16.09 2.12 -20.37
C VAL A 484 14.64 2.51 -20.62
N LEU A 485 14.03 3.32 -19.73
CA LEU A 485 12.69 3.84 -19.98
C LEU A 485 12.64 4.72 -21.23
N LYS A 486 13.60 5.64 -21.41
CA LYS A 486 13.68 6.50 -22.61
C LYS A 486 13.77 5.66 -23.88
N ASP A 487 14.57 4.61 -23.88
CA ASP A 487 14.69 3.69 -25.02
C ASP A 487 13.36 3.00 -25.34
N VAL A 488 12.64 2.52 -24.31
CA VAL A 488 11.30 1.95 -24.47
C VAL A 488 10.33 2.98 -25.07
N MET A 489 10.34 4.22 -24.55
CA MET A 489 9.48 5.30 -25.03
C MET A 489 9.79 5.70 -26.48
N HIS A 490 11.07 5.79 -26.86
CA HIS A 490 11.49 6.08 -28.23
C HIS A 490 11.12 4.96 -29.22
N ALA A 491 11.24 3.69 -28.80
CA ALA A 491 10.82 2.56 -29.60
C ALA A 491 9.30 2.56 -29.88
N LEU A 492 8.49 3.04 -28.93
CA LEU A 492 7.04 3.19 -29.14
C LEU A 492 6.73 4.33 -30.11
N GLN A 493 7.38 5.49 -29.96
CA GLN A 493 7.16 6.65 -30.84
C GLN A 493 7.54 6.37 -32.30
N SER A 494 8.63 5.64 -32.54
CA SER A 494 9.08 5.28 -33.89
C SER A 494 8.14 4.29 -34.59
N ARG A 495 7.48 3.41 -33.86
CA ARG A 495 6.46 2.49 -34.40
C ARG A 495 5.17 3.22 -34.77
N SER A 496 4.76 4.22 -33.99
CA SER A 496 3.56 5.03 -34.31
C SER A 496 3.77 5.96 -35.50
N ALA A 497 5.01 6.33 -35.84
CA ALA A 497 5.31 7.16 -37.00
C ALA A 497 5.39 6.38 -38.33
N THR A 498 5.39 5.04 -38.26
CA THR A 498 5.51 4.14 -39.41
C THR A 498 4.21 3.39 -39.73
N GLN A 499 3.16 3.60 -38.93
CA GLN A 499 1.77 3.21 -39.20
C GLN A 499 0.98 4.45 -39.61
#